data_AF-A0A8J3GYE1-F1
#
_entry.id   AF-A0A8J3GYE1-F1
#
_cell.length_a   1.000
_cell.length_b   1.000
_cell.length_c   1.000
_cell.angle_alpha   90.00
_cell.angle_beta   90.00
_cell.angle_gamma   90.00
#
_symmetry.space_group_name_H-M   'P 1'
#
loop_
_entity.id
_entity.type
_entity.pdbx_description
1 polymer ?
#
loop_
_entity_poly.entity_id
_entity_poly.type
_entity_poly.pdbx_seq_one_letter_code
_entity_poly.pdbx_strand_id
1 'polypeptide(L)'
;MGLFRKIAESNDLVTGMTSRLGIDMAERMMRNPERETSLVRSMAMACMGCNGHLSCALLQADSDHLDAAPDFCRNRETLAALQAA
;
A
#
# COMPACT_ATOMS: atom_id res chain seq x y z
N MET A 1 -1.38 17.74 10.59
CA MET A 1 -2.19 17.19 11.70
C MET A 1 -3.66 17.25 11.32
N GLY A 2 -4.26 16.11 10.96
CA GLY A 2 -5.67 16.00 10.60
C GLY A 2 -5.98 14.60 10.06
N LEU A 3 -7.13 14.05 10.42
CA LEU A 3 -7.53 12.68 10.05
C LEU A 3 -7.50 12.48 8.52
N PHE A 4 -8.06 13.43 7.77
CA PHE A 4 -8.07 13.38 6.30
C PHE A 4 -6.67 13.38 5.69
N ARG A 5 -5.75 14.19 6.24
CA ARG A 5 -4.36 14.22 5.78
C ARG A 5 -3.66 12.88 6.04
N LYS A 6 -3.89 12.27 7.21
CA LYS A 6 -3.31 10.96 7.53
C LYS A 6 -3.83 9.87 6.61
N ILE A 7 -5.12 9.91 6.23
CA ILE A 7 -5.70 9.00 5.24
C ILE A 7 -5.04 9.19 3.88
N ALA A 8 -4.87 10.43 3.42
CA ALA A 8 -4.21 10.72 2.15
C ALA A 8 -2.76 10.19 2.13
N GLU A 9 -1.98 10.50 3.16
CA GLU A 9 -0.62 9.97 3.33
C GLU A 9 -0.60 8.44 3.37
N SER A 10 -1.61 7.80 3.97
CA SER A 10 -1.74 6.33 3.99
C SER A 10 -2.02 5.76 2.59
N ASN A 11 -2.88 6.41 1.80
CA ASN A 11 -3.17 6.02 0.41
C ASN A 11 -1.91 6.14 -0.46
N ASP A 12 -1.15 7.21 -0.31
CA ASP A 12 0.09 7.44 -1.06
C ASP A 12 1.12 6.35 -0.74
N LEU A 13 1.28 6.00 0.54
CA LEU A 13 2.17 4.91 0.95
C LEU A 13 1.72 3.53 0.43
N VAL A 14 0.42 3.25 0.42
CA VAL A 14 -0.12 1.99 -0.14
C VAL A 14 0.19 1.92 -1.63
N THR A 15 -0.12 2.98 -2.38
CA THR A 15 0.09 3.05 -3.84
C THR A 15 1.57 2.93 -4.19
N GLY A 16 2.43 3.63 -3.44
CA GLY A 16 3.87 3.56 -3.63
C GLY A 16 4.46 2.18 -3.30
N MET A 17 3.91 1.50 -2.29
CA MET A 17 4.31 0.13 -1.94
C MET A 17 3.87 -0.86 -3.02
N THR A 18 2.63 -0.79 -3.52
CA THR A 18 2.15 -1.68 -4.59
C THR A 18 2.99 -1.55 -5.85
N SER A 19 3.38 -0.32 -6.22
CA SER A 19 4.25 -0.05 -7.37
C SER A 19 5.62 -0.72 -7.23
N ARG A 20 6.28 -0.54 -6.08
CA ARG A 20 7.61 -1.14 -5.81
C ARG A 20 7.58 -2.66 -5.77
N LEU A 21 6.46 -3.23 -5.35
CA LEU A 21 6.22 -4.68 -5.34
C LEU A 21 5.87 -5.26 -6.72
N GLY A 22 5.81 -4.42 -7.77
CA GLY A 22 5.47 -4.84 -9.12
C GLY A 22 3.99 -5.14 -9.33
N ILE A 23 3.12 -4.71 -8.42
CA ILE A 23 1.68 -4.96 -8.53
C ILE A 23 1.03 -3.87 -9.38
N ASP A 24 0.52 -4.24 -10.57
CA ASP A 24 -0.17 -3.32 -11.46
C ASP A 24 -1.60 -3.02 -10.96
N MET A 25 -1.71 -2.03 -10.07
CA MET A 25 -3.00 -1.54 -9.57
C MET A 25 -3.89 -0.96 -10.69
N ALA A 26 -3.31 -0.39 -11.74
CA ALA A 26 -4.09 0.20 -12.83
C ALA A 26 -4.81 -0.90 -13.62
N GLU A 27 -4.10 -1.96 -13.99
CA GLU A 27 -4.69 -3.12 -14.67
C GLU A 27 -5.76 -3.81 -13.82
N ARG A 28 -5.50 -3.97 -12.52
CA ARG A 28 -6.49 -4.55 -11.59
C ARG A 28 -7.74 -3.68 -11.47
N MET A 29 -7.57 -2.37 -11.36
CA MET A 29 -8.69 -1.42 -11.28
C MET A 29 -9.55 -1.43 -12.55
N MET A 30 -8.94 -1.60 -13.74
CA MET A 30 -9.69 -1.77 -14.98
C MET A 30 -10.52 -3.05 -15.01
N ARG A 31 -10.00 -4.15 -14.42
CA ARG A 31 -10.69 -5.45 -14.38
C ARG A 31 -11.85 -5.48 -13.38
N ASN A 32 -11.69 -4.91 -12.20
CA ASN A 32 -12.75 -4.89 -11.18
C ASN A 32 -12.64 -3.66 -10.27
N PRO A 33 -13.17 -2.50 -10.70
CA PRO A 33 -12.96 -1.24 -9.99
C PRO A 33 -13.58 -1.21 -8.59
N GLU A 34 -14.76 -1.82 -8.41
CA GLU A 34 -15.45 -1.84 -7.11
C GLU A 34 -14.66 -2.63 -6.06
N ARG A 35 -14.18 -3.82 -6.44
CA ARG A 35 -13.37 -4.67 -5.56
C ARG A 35 -12.06 -4.00 -5.18
N GLU A 36 -11.32 -3.50 -6.18
CA GLU A 36 -9.99 -2.95 -5.96
C GLU A 36 -10.07 -1.61 -5.21
N THR A 37 -11.10 -0.78 -5.44
CA THR A 37 -11.32 0.45 -4.65
C THR A 37 -11.58 0.12 -3.17
N SER A 38 -12.40 -0.91 -2.89
CA SER A 38 -12.67 -1.37 -1.53
C SER A 38 -11.40 -1.91 -0.84
N LEU A 39 -10.58 -2.64 -1.60
CA LEU A 39 -9.31 -3.18 -1.13
C LEU A 39 -8.31 -2.07 -0.77
N VAL A 40 -8.08 -1.10 -1.66
CA VAL A 40 -7.19 0.04 -1.42
C VAL A 40 -7.64 0.85 -0.21
N ARG A 41 -8.95 1.13 -0.11
CA ARG A 41 -9.51 1.79 1.08
C ARG A 41 -9.21 1.02 2.36
N SER A 42 -9.38 -0.30 2.34
CA SER A 42 -9.10 -1.16 3.50
C SER A 42 -7.63 -1.13 3.89
N MET A 43 -6.72 -1.20 2.92
CA MET A 43 -5.27 -1.10 3.15
C MET A 43 -4.87 0.25 3.74
N ALA A 44 -5.46 1.35 3.25
CA ALA A 44 -5.18 2.69 3.76
C ALA A 44 -5.68 2.88 5.20
N MET A 45 -6.86 2.35 5.54
CA MET A 45 -7.36 2.33 6.92
C MET A 45 -6.45 1.53 7.84
N ALA A 46 -5.91 0.39 7.39
CA ALA A 46 -4.91 -0.38 8.14
C ALA A 46 -3.59 0.39 8.33
N CYS A 47 -3.12 1.09 7.29
CA CYS A 47 -1.93 1.96 7.36
C CYS A 47 -2.12 3.11 8.35
N MET A 48 -3.29 3.73 8.40
CA MET A 48 -3.58 4.86 9.30
C MET A 48 -3.30 4.54 10.78
N GLY A 49 -3.50 3.29 11.21
CA GLY A 49 -3.22 2.81 12.57
C GLY A 49 -1.77 2.32 12.78
N CYS A 50 -0.91 2.39 11.76
CA CYS A 50 0.46 1.91 11.83
C CYS A 50 1.41 2.97 12.40
N ASN A 51 2.36 2.54 13.24
CA ASN A 51 3.42 3.40 13.76
C ASN A 51 4.64 3.49 12.82
N GLY A 52 4.66 2.69 11.74
CA GLY A 52 5.77 2.60 10.79
C GLY A 52 5.66 3.50 9.55
N HIS A 53 4.82 4.54 9.56
CA HIS A 53 4.64 5.43 8.40
C HIS A 53 5.95 6.05 7.91
N LEU A 54 6.76 6.60 8.84
CA LEU A 54 8.05 7.20 8.49
C LEU A 54 9.02 6.17 7.93
N SER A 55 9.14 5.01 8.57
CA SER A 55 9.99 3.91 8.10
C SER A 55 9.56 3.41 6.72
N CYS A 56 8.25 3.33 6.46
CA CYS A 56 7.71 2.98 5.15
C CYS A 56 8.09 4.01 4.10
N ALA A 57 7.92 5.31 4.39
CA ALA A 57 8.28 6.39 3.47
C ALA A 57 9.77 6.39 3.14
N LEU A 58 10.64 6.22 4.14
CA LEU A 58 12.10 6.15 3.95
C LEU A 58 12.49 4.93 3.11
N LEU A 59 11.96 3.75 3.43
CA LEU A 59 12.19 2.54 2.65
C LEU A 59 11.78 2.73 1.18
N GLN A 60 10.60 3.33 0.96
CA GLN A 60 10.13 3.59 -0.40
C GLN A 60 11.00 4.64 -1.12
N ALA A 61 11.50 5.66 -0.43
CA ALA A 61 12.40 6.64 -1.02
C ALA A 61 13.75 6.03 -1.47
N ASP A 62 14.24 5.04 -0.73
CA ASP A 62 15.54 4.40 -0.97
C ASP A 62 15.45 3.15 -1.87
N SER A 63 14.25 2.77 -2.31
CA SER A 63 14.04 1.53 -3.08
C SER A 63 13.07 1.76 -4.25
N ASP A 64 13.57 1.54 -5.46
CA ASP A 64 12.74 1.55 -6.69
C ASP A 64 11.94 0.24 -6.85
N HIS A 65 12.44 -0.85 -6.27
CA HIS A 65 11.81 -2.17 -6.31
C HIS A 65 11.97 -2.89 -4.97
N LEU A 66 10.98 -3.72 -4.63
CA LEU A 66 10.97 -4.60 -3.47
C LEU A 66 10.44 -5.97 -3.89
N ASP A 67 11.10 -7.04 -3.48
CA ASP A 67 10.61 -8.41 -3.72
C ASP A 67 9.39 -8.73 -2.84
N ALA A 68 9.37 -8.19 -1.61
CA ALA A 68 8.31 -8.42 -0.64
C ALA A 68 8.07 -7.19 0.25
N ALA A 69 6.85 -7.07 0.78
CA ALA A 69 6.54 -6.06 1.78
C ALA A 69 7.36 -6.31 3.06
N PRO A 70 7.86 -5.26 3.74
CA PRO A 70 8.70 -5.42 4.91
C PRO A 70 7.92 -6.03 6.08
N ASP A 71 8.63 -6.66 7.02
CA ASP A 71 8.04 -7.35 8.17
C ASP A 71 7.13 -6.46 9.03
N PHE A 72 7.42 -5.15 9.10
CA PHE A 72 6.62 -4.19 9.85
C PHE A 72 5.34 -3.72 9.13
N CYS A 73 5.15 -4.11 7.85
CA CYS A 73 4.00 -3.69 7.06
C CYS A 73 2.71 -4.34 7.56
N ARG A 74 1.75 -3.52 8.02
CA ARG A 74 0.41 -4.00 8.41
C ARG A 74 -0.36 -4.67 7.26
N ASN A 75 -0.03 -4.35 6.02
CA ASN A 75 -0.65 -4.90 4.81
C ASN A 75 0.18 -6.04 4.19
N ARG A 76 1.22 -6.56 4.87
CA ARG A 76 2.15 -7.54 4.29
C ARG A 76 1.44 -8.72 3.63
N GLU A 77 0.56 -9.39 4.36
CA GLU A 77 -0.16 -10.58 3.87
C GLU A 77 -1.06 -10.24 2.69
N THR A 78 -1.77 -9.13 2.76
CA THR A 78 -2.61 -8.64 1.66
C THR A 78 -1.78 -8.39 0.41
N LEU A 79 -0.63 -7.70 0.56
CA LEU A 79 0.26 -7.40 -0.56
C LEU A 79 0.90 -8.65 -1.15
N ALA A 80 1.31 -9.61 -0.32
CA ALA A 80 1.82 -10.90 -0.77
C ALA A 80 0.78 -11.68 -1.59
N ALA A 81 -0.48 -11.68 -1.14
CA ALA A 81 -1.58 -12.29 -1.89
C ALA A 81 -1.84 -11.60 -3.25
N LEU A 82 -1.58 -10.29 -3.35
CA LEU A 82 -1.71 -9.54 -4.60
C LEU A 82 -0.55 -9.77 -5.56
N GLN A 83 0.67 -9.97 -5.08
CA GLN A 83 1.83 -10.30 -5.91
C GLN A 83 1.73 -11.70 -6.52
N ALA A 84 1.07 -12.63 -5.83
CA ALA A 84 0.90 -14.01 -6.29
C ALA A 84 -0.29 -14.22 -7.24
N ALA A 85 -1.10 -13.18 -7.50
CA ALA A 85 -2.36 -13.24 -8.24
C ALA A 85 -2.24 -12.62 -9.64
#